data_AF-A0A915N007-F1
#
_entry.id   AF-A0A915N007-F1
#
_cell.length_a   1.000
_cell.length_b   1.000
_cell.length_c   1.000
_cell.angle_alpha   90.00
_cell.angle_beta   90.00
_cell.angle_gamma   90.00
#
_symmetry.space_group_name_H-M   'P 1'
#
loop_
_entity.id
_entity.type
_entity.pdbx_description
1 polymer ?
#
loop_
_entity_poly.entity_id
_entity_poly.type
_entity_poly.pdbx_seq_one_letter_code
_entity_poly.pdbx_strand_id
1 'polypeptide(L)'
;MTDNNICKYFFRILPPYRRNIVFILCGMQILFFTIILAIHQAFWLLSTRIFPVAYQMQQLDRYQAQLAVSWVIACVGISISMLCIIPEFCTVEVAAEEEVDLCVRQPSIAKMLTPLLFLCNFLLAACLITEWVEFPLFDNLFHNLFYGAIKEEAYLTSFEEELNCVSDEDKEGEGK
;
A
#
# COMPACT_ATOMS: atom_id res chain seq x y z
N MET A 1 -26.34 -11.53 -36.27
CA MET A 1 -25.36 -12.62 -36.44
C MET A 1 -23.95 -12.02 -36.47
N THR A 2 -23.57 -11.32 -35.39
CA THR A 2 -22.42 -10.39 -35.39
C THR A 2 -21.64 -10.35 -34.07
N ASP A 3 -22.10 -11.04 -33.02
CA ASP A 3 -21.46 -10.98 -31.68
C ASP A 3 -20.30 -11.97 -31.47
N ASN A 4 -20.12 -12.96 -32.34
CA ASN A 4 -19.09 -14.00 -32.13
C ASN A 4 -17.67 -13.58 -32.53
N ASN A 5 -17.49 -12.47 -33.26
CA ASN A 5 -16.17 -12.06 -33.74
C ASN A 5 -15.43 -11.19 -32.73
N ILE A 6 -16.12 -10.30 -32.00
CA ILE A 6 -15.49 -9.42 -30.99
C ILE A 6 -14.90 -10.27 -29.85
N CYS A 7 -15.63 -11.28 -29.39
CA CYS A 7 -15.17 -12.19 -28.35
C CYS A 7 -13.90 -12.94 -28.76
N LYS A 8 -13.76 -13.31 -30.05
CA LYS A 8 -12.58 -14.00 -30.60
C LYS A 8 -11.33 -13.12 -30.70
N TYR A 9 -11.49 -11.82 -30.99
CA TYR A 9 -10.39 -10.85 -30.99
C TYR A 9 -9.99 -10.46 -29.56
N PHE A 10 -10.97 -10.30 -28.68
CA PHE A 10 -10.73 -10.00 -27.27
C PHE A 10 -10.00 -11.15 -26.57
N PHE A 11 -10.37 -12.41 -26.85
CA PHE A 11 -9.63 -13.61 -26.43
C PHE A 11 -8.30 -13.84 -27.14
N ARG A 12 -7.99 -13.06 -28.19
CA ARG A 12 -6.65 -13.03 -28.82
C ARG A 12 -5.75 -11.97 -28.20
N ILE A 13 -6.35 -10.98 -27.55
CA ILE A 13 -5.70 -9.94 -26.74
C ILE A 13 -5.54 -10.43 -25.28
N LEU A 14 -6.46 -11.28 -24.81
CA LEU A 14 -6.38 -12.10 -23.60
C LEU A 14 -5.66 -13.44 -23.90
N PRO A 15 -5.16 -14.17 -22.89
CA PRO A 15 -3.90 -14.92 -22.94
C PRO A 15 -3.82 -15.98 -24.04
N PRO A 16 -2.61 -16.24 -24.58
CA PRO A 16 -1.36 -16.36 -23.82
C PRO A 16 -0.55 -15.06 -23.81
N TYR A 17 -0.34 -14.48 -22.63
CA TYR A 17 0.49 -13.27 -22.48
C TYR A 17 1.93 -13.56 -22.89
N ARG A 18 2.60 -12.59 -23.54
CA ARG A 18 4.07 -12.58 -23.61
C ARG A 18 4.61 -12.37 -22.20
N ARG A 19 5.50 -13.25 -21.73
CA ARG A 19 6.22 -13.22 -20.44
C ARG A 19 6.57 -11.81 -19.94
N ASN A 20 7.06 -10.95 -20.85
CA ASN A 20 7.49 -9.60 -20.51
C ASN A 20 6.35 -8.69 -19.99
N ILE A 21 5.11 -8.88 -20.46
CA ILE A 21 3.99 -7.99 -20.09
C ILE A 21 3.52 -8.29 -18.67
N VAL A 22 3.34 -9.56 -18.33
CA VAL A 22 2.89 -9.96 -16.98
C VAL A 22 3.98 -9.69 -15.97
N PHE A 23 5.25 -9.94 -16.31
CA PHE A 23 6.38 -9.53 -15.47
C PHE A 23 6.37 -8.03 -15.17
N ILE A 24 6.17 -7.17 -16.19
CA ILE A 24 6.10 -5.71 -15.97
C ILE A 24 4.88 -5.35 -15.12
N LEU A 25 3.70 -5.88 -15.42
CA LEU A 25 2.47 -5.55 -14.67
C LEU A 25 2.55 -6.00 -13.20
N CYS A 26 2.90 -7.26 -12.96
CA CYS A 26 3.08 -7.79 -11.61
C CYS A 26 4.25 -7.12 -10.88
N GLY A 27 5.35 -6.82 -11.58
CA GLY A 27 6.49 -6.10 -11.03
C GLY A 27 6.13 -4.69 -10.57
N MET A 28 5.42 -3.93 -11.40
CA MET A 28 4.89 -2.62 -11.03
C MET A 28 3.92 -2.71 -9.86
N GLN A 29 3.05 -3.73 -9.85
CA GLN A 29 2.11 -3.97 -8.77
C GLN A 29 2.79 -4.24 -7.43
N ILE A 30 3.83 -5.09 -7.41
CA ILE A 30 4.64 -5.33 -6.21
C ILE A 30 5.31 -4.03 -5.75
N LEU A 31 5.87 -3.26 -6.69
CA LEU A 31 6.49 -1.97 -6.37
C LEU A 31 5.48 -1.03 -5.70
N PHE A 32 4.26 -0.90 -6.25
CA PHE A 32 3.22 -0.09 -5.63
C PHE A 32 2.83 -0.57 -4.23
N PHE A 33 2.58 -1.88 -4.05
CA PHE A 33 2.24 -2.41 -2.73
C PHE A 33 3.37 -2.25 -1.70
N THR A 34 4.63 -2.34 -2.12
CA THR A 34 5.76 -2.11 -1.21
C THR A 34 5.90 -0.65 -0.81
N ILE A 35 5.64 0.31 -1.71
CA ILE A 35 5.58 1.74 -1.37
C ILE A 35 4.46 1.99 -0.36
N ILE A 36 3.25 1.49 -0.64
CA ILE A 36 2.09 1.62 0.25
C ILE A 36 2.43 1.07 1.64
N LEU A 37 3.02 -0.13 1.69
CA LEU A 37 3.39 -0.78 2.94
C LEU A 37 4.45 0.01 3.71
N ALA A 38 5.45 0.58 3.03
CA ALA A 38 6.47 1.42 3.65
C ALA A 38 5.86 2.71 4.25
N ILE A 39 4.94 3.35 3.53
CA ILE A 39 4.21 4.52 4.01
C ILE A 39 3.39 4.16 5.25
N HIS A 40 2.61 3.08 5.18
CA HIS A 40 1.78 2.61 6.29
C HIS A 40 2.62 2.24 7.52
N GLN A 41 3.78 1.61 7.32
CA GLN A 41 4.71 1.29 8.39
C GLN A 41 5.23 2.56 9.09
N ALA A 42 5.57 3.61 8.33
CA ALA A 42 6.00 4.88 8.88
C ALA A 42 4.88 5.56 9.68
N PHE A 43 3.66 5.61 9.13
CA PHE A 43 2.49 6.15 9.82
C PHE A 43 2.13 5.35 11.08
N TRP A 44 2.30 4.03 11.08
CA TRP A 44 2.11 3.21 12.27
C TRP A 44 3.07 3.62 13.40
N LEU A 45 4.36 3.80 13.08
CA LEU A 45 5.37 4.22 14.04
C LEU A 45 5.07 5.62 14.61
N LEU A 46 4.65 6.54 13.75
CA LEU A 46 4.20 7.88 14.15
C LEU A 46 2.98 7.80 15.07
N SER A 47 2.02 6.94 14.75
CA SER A 47 0.79 6.79 15.53
C SER A 47 0.97 6.23 16.92
N THR A 48 2.00 5.41 17.12
CA THR A 48 2.30 4.82 18.43
C THR A 48 3.10 5.76 19.33
N ARG A 49 3.78 6.77 18.77
CA ARG A 49 4.60 7.72 19.54
C ARG A 49 3.95 9.09 19.73
N ILE A 50 3.46 9.69 18.66
CA ILE A 50 3.05 11.10 18.64
C ILE A 50 1.53 11.23 18.82
N PHE A 51 0.77 10.35 18.19
CA PHE A 51 -0.69 10.44 18.23
C PHE A 51 -1.38 10.11 19.56
N PRO A 52 -0.87 9.31 20.52
CA PRO A 52 -1.58 9.12 21.79
C PRO A 52 -1.64 10.39 22.65
N VAL A 53 -0.77 11.38 22.37
CA VAL A 53 -0.77 12.69 23.04
C VAL A 53 -1.77 13.65 22.39
N ALA A 54 -1.93 13.57 21.07
CA ALA A 54 -2.75 14.51 20.30
C ALA A 54 -4.18 14.01 19.98
N TYR A 55 -4.42 12.69 19.93
CA TYR A 55 -5.70 12.12 19.49
C TYR A 55 -6.54 11.55 20.64
N GLN A 56 -7.86 11.64 20.50
CA GLN A 56 -8.77 10.84 21.32
C GLN A 56 -8.55 9.36 21.04
N MET A 57 -8.41 8.54 22.10
CA MET A 57 -8.12 7.10 22.01
C MET A 57 -9.00 6.35 21.00
N GLN A 58 -10.29 6.67 20.94
CA GLN A 58 -11.23 6.01 20.01
C GLN A 58 -10.95 6.31 18.52
N GLN A 59 -10.45 7.51 18.19
CA GLN A 59 -10.10 7.86 16.81
C GLN A 59 -8.77 7.21 16.40
N LEU A 60 -7.83 7.14 17.34
CA LEU A 60 -6.54 6.49 17.14
C LEU A 60 -6.70 4.99 16.88
N ASP A 61 -7.54 4.30 17.65
CA ASP A 61 -7.82 2.87 17.47
C ASP A 61 -8.40 2.57 16.07
N ARG A 62 -9.30 3.42 15.58
CA ARG A 62 -9.88 3.28 14.23
C ARG A 62 -8.82 3.46 13.15
N TYR A 63 -7.97 4.47 13.31
CA TYR A 63 -6.89 4.73 12.35
C TYR A 63 -5.87 3.59 12.32
N GLN A 64 -5.45 3.09 13.48
CA GLN A 64 -4.57 1.94 13.58
C GLN A 64 -5.23 0.70 12.98
N ALA A 65 -6.49 0.42 13.27
CA ALA A 65 -7.19 -0.71 12.65
C ALA A 65 -7.19 -0.62 11.12
N GLN A 66 -7.44 0.56 10.54
CA GLN A 66 -7.38 0.77 9.10
C GLN A 66 -5.98 0.57 8.52
N LEU A 67 -4.95 1.15 9.15
CA LEU A 67 -3.56 0.94 8.73
C LEU A 67 -3.18 -0.54 8.73
N ALA A 68 -3.60 -1.30 9.75
CA ALA A 68 -3.37 -2.73 9.84
C ALA A 68 -4.09 -3.50 8.72
N VAL A 69 -5.34 -3.14 8.40
CA VAL A 69 -6.09 -3.77 7.31
C VAL A 69 -5.41 -3.53 5.97
N SER A 70 -5.03 -2.28 5.66
CA SER A 70 -4.32 -1.95 4.42
C SER A 70 -2.97 -2.67 4.32
N TRP A 71 -2.25 -2.80 5.43
CA TRP A 71 -1.01 -3.56 5.51
C TRP A 71 -1.21 -5.05 5.18
N VAL A 72 -2.24 -5.69 5.75
CA VAL A 72 -2.57 -7.09 5.46
C VAL A 72 -2.93 -7.27 3.99
N ILE A 73 -3.74 -6.36 3.43
CA ILE A 73 -4.12 -6.42 2.02
C ILE A 73 -2.89 -6.27 1.11
N ALA A 74 -1.97 -5.36 1.42
CA ALA A 74 -0.72 -5.20 0.67
C ALA A 74 0.15 -6.48 0.73
N CYS A 75 0.28 -7.11 1.90
CA CYS A 75 1.00 -8.39 2.06
C CYS A 75 0.38 -9.52 1.22
N VAL A 76 -0.95 -9.63 1.24
CA VAL A 76 -1.67 -10.61 0.41
C VAL A 76 -1.49 -10.30 -1.08
N GLY A 77 -1.59 -9.03 -1.47
CA GLY A 77 -1.37 -8.57 -2.84
C GLY A 77 0.00 -8.95 -3.37
N ILE A 78 1.07 -8.66 -2.63
CA ILE A 78 2.45 -9.04 -2.97
C ILE A 78 2.58 -10.56 -3.09
N SER A 79 2.02 -11.31 -2.15
CA SER A 79 2.10 -12.78 -2.14
C SER A 79 1.46 -13.38 -3.40
N ILE A 80 0.28 -12.89 -3.78
CA ILE A 80 -0.40 -13.36 -4.99
C ILE A 80 0.35 -12.92 -6.25
N SER A 81 0.85 -11.68 -6.32
CA SER A 81 1.67 -11.22 -7.46
C SER A 81 2.94 -12.06 -7.63
N MET A 82 3.59 -12.46 -6.53
CA MET A 82 4.74 -13.38 -6.59
C MET A 82 4.35 -14.76 -7.11
N LEU A 83 3.22 -15.31 -6.64
CA LEU A 83 2.68 -16.58 -7.17
C LEU A 83 2.32 -16.49 -8.66
N CYS A 84 1.93 -15.31 -9.16
CA CYS A 84 1.68 -15.09 -10.58
C CYS A 84 2.96 -15.07 -11.42
N ILE A 85 4.06 -14.58 -10.85
CA ILE A 85 5.34 -14.44 -11.55
C ILE A 85 6.09 -15.79 -11.65
N ILE A 86 6.09 -16.59 -10.58
CA ILE A 86 6.90 -17.83 -10.51
C ILE A 86 6.66 -18.78 -11.70
N PRO A 87 5.41 -19.09 -12.10
CA PRO A 87 5.14 -20.01 -13.21
C PRO A 87 5.66 -19.50 -14.57
N GLU A 88 5.86 -18.19 -14.72
CA GLU A 88 6.38 -17.59 -15.96
C GLU A 88 7.90 -17.75 -16.11
N PHE A 89 8.62 -17.97 -15.01
CA PHE A 89 10.06 -18.19 -15.01
C PHE A 89 10.43 -19.68 -15.01
N CYS A 90 9.47 -20.57 -14.76
CA CYS A 90 9.67 -22.01 -14.93
C CYS A 90 9.62 -22.37 -16.41
N THR A 91 10.78 -22.42 -17.07
CA THR A 91 10.90 -23.03 -18.40
C THR A 91 10.95 -24.55 -18.25
N VAL A 92 10.24 -25.28 -19.12
CA VAL A 92 10.34 -26.74 -19.16
C VAL A 92 10.85 -27.15 -20.53
N GLU A 93 11.97 -27.87 -20.53
CA GLU A 93 12.55 -28.42 -21.75
C GLU A 93 11.55 -29.42 -22.38
N VAL A 94 11.16 -29.16 -23.63
CA VAL A 94 10.23 -30.02 -24.40
C VAL A 94 10.99 -30.94 -25.35
N ALA A 95 12.09 -30.44 -25.92
CA ALA A 95 13.06 -31.16 -26.75
C ALA A 95 14.40 -30.39 -26.72
N ALA A 96 15.50 -31.05 -27.11
CA ALA A 96 16.90 -30.64 -26.90
C ALA A 96 17.31 -29.21 -27.36
N GLU A 97 16.45 -28.45 -28.05
CA GLU A 97 16.75 -27.09 -28.52
C GLU A 97 15.60 -26.08 -28.34
N GLU A 98 14.44 -26.45 -27.75
CA GLU A 98 13.29 -25.55 -27.63
C GLU A 98 12.75 -25.50 -26.19
N GLU A 99 13.10 -24.42 -25.49
CA GLU A 99 12.52 -24.07 -24.18
C GLU A 99 11.16 -23.41 -24.39
N VAL A 100 10.12 -23.99 -23.80
CA VAL A 100 8.76 -23.45 -23.88
C VAL A 100 8.28 -23.13 -22.46
N ASP A 101 7.72 -21.93 -22.27
CA ASP A 101 7.17 -21.49 -20.99
C ASP A 101 6.07 -22.46 -20.51
N LEU A 102 6.03 -22.73 -19.19
CA LEU A 102 5.06 -23.66 -18.57
C LEU A 102 3.61 -23.33 -18.93
N CYS A 103 3.28 -22.04 -19.00
CA CYS A 103 1.95 -21.53 -19.33
C CYS A 103 1.52 -21.82 -20.78
N VAL A 104 2.46 -21.98 -21.71
CA VAL A 104 2.18 -22.36 -23.11
C VAL A 104 1.97 -23.87 -23.21
N ARG A 105 2.72 -24.66 -22.44
CA ARG A 105 2.60 -26.12 -22.40
C ARG A 105 1.34 -26.60 -21.68
N GLN A 106 0.91 -25.90 -20.61
CA GLN A 106 -0.28 -26.24 -19.83
C GLN A 106 -1.31 -25.10 -19.84
N PRO A 107 -2.28 -25.11 -20.79
CA PRO A 107 -3.29 -24.05 -20.89
C PRO A 107 -4.23 -23.99 -19.68
N SER A 108 -4.26 -25.02 -18.82
CA SER A 108 -4.99 -25.01 -17.55
C SER A 108 -4.43 -24.00 -16.56
N ILE A 109 -3.09 -23.87 -16.49
CA ILE A 109 -2.42 -22.91 -15.61
C ILE A 109 -2.73 -21.49 -16.06
N ALA A 110 -2.66 -21.20 -17.36
CA ALA A 110 -3.00 -19.89 -17.91
C ALA A 110 -4.46 -19.48 -17.61
N LYS A 111 -5.40 -20.42 -17.68
CA LYS A 111 -6.81 -20.19 -17.32
C LYS A 111 -7.01 -19.88 -15.83
N MET A 112 -6.17 -20.42 -14.95
CA MET A 112 -6.21 -20.12 -13.52
C MET A 112 -5.50 -18.81 -13.18
N LEU A 113 -4.40 -18.50 -13.87
CA LEU A 113 -3.57 -17.32 -13.63
C LEU A 113 -4.27 -16.01 -14.05
N THR A 114 -5.05 -16.06 -15.13
CA THR A 114 -5.78 -14.90 -15.67
C THR A 114 -6.77 -14.27 -14.69
N PRO A 115 -7.71 -15.02 -14.08
CA PRO A 115 -8.63 -14.45 -13.09
C PRO A 115 -7.89 -14.01 -11.82
N LEU A 116 -6.79 -14.68 -11.45
CA LEU A 116 -5.96 -14.31 -10.31
C LEU A 116 -5.29 -12.95 -10.53
N LEU A 117 -4.76 -12.70 -11.73
CA LEU A 117 -4.19 -11.40 -12.10
C LEU A 117 -5.25 -10.29 -12.11
N PHE A 118 -6.47 -10.59 -12.59
CA PHE A 118 -7.59 -9.64 -12.51
C PHE A 118 -7.97 -9.33 -11.07
N LEU A 119 -8.01 -10.33 -10.20
CA LEU A 119 -8.27 -10.16 -8.77
C LEU A 119 -7.20 -9.28 -8.12
N CYS A 120 -5.92 -9.51 -8.42
CA CYS A 120 -4.83 -8.65 -7.95
C CYS A 120 -5.03 -7.20 -8.37
N ASN A 121 -5.30 -6.94 -9.66
CA ASN A 121 -5.52 -5.58 -10.16
C ASN A 121 -6.74 -4.92 -9.49
N PHE A 122 -7.81 -5.69 -9.25
CA PHE A 122 -8.98 -5.20 -8.53
C PHE A 122 -8.65 -4.83 -7.08
N LEU A 123 -7.89 -5.67 -6.38
CA LEU A 123 -7.43 -5.37 -5.01
C LEU A 123 -6.55 -4.12 -4.96
N LEU A 124 -5.63 -3.95 -5.92
CA LEU A 124 -4.81 -2.74 -6.01
C LEU A 124 -5.67 -1.49 -6.24
N ALA A 125 -6.63 -1.57 -7.18
CA ALA A 125 -7.55 -0.46 -7.44
C ALA A 125 -8.39 -0.12 -6.19
N ALA A 126 -8.89 -1.13 -5.46
CA ALA A 126 -9.61 -0.93 -4.22
C ALA A 126 -8.76 -0.21 -3.17
N CYS A 127 -7.51 -0.66 -2.94
CA CYS A 127 -6.57 0.01 -2.03
C CYS A 127 -6.32 1.48 -2.41
N LEU A 128 -6.11 1.76 -3.70
CA LEU A 128 -5.90 3.14 -4.16
C LEU A 128 -7.14 4.01 -3.94
N ILE A 129 -8.35 3.45 -4.15
CA ILE A 129 -9.60 4.17 -3.91
C ILE A 129 -9.77 4.44 -2.41
N THR A 130 -9.49 3.47 -1.55
CA THR A 130 -9.59 3.69 -0.09
C THR A 130 -8.62 4.76 0.37
N GLU A 131 -7.36 4.71 -0.08
CA GLU A 131 -6.38 5.76 0.24
C GLU A 131 -6.82 7.12 -0.29
N TRP A 132 -7.30 7.19 -1.54
CA TRP A 132 -7.74 8.44 -2.15
C TRP A 132 -8.91 9.10 -1.41
N VAL A 133 -9.86 8.31 -0.93
CA VAL A 133 -11.03 8.80 -0.18
C VAL A 133 -10.64 9.23 1.24
N GLU A 134 -9.72 8.52 1.87
CA GLU A 134 -9.38 8.72 3.28
C GLU A 134 -8.29 9.78 3.50
N PHE A 135 -7.40 9.99 2.53
CA PHE A 135 -6.28 10.96 2.64
C PHE A 135 -6.74 12.37 3.06
N PRO A 136 -7.81 12.96 2.47
CA PRO A 136 -8.28 14.28 2.87
C PRO A 136 -8.82 14.33 4.30
N LEU A 137 -9.35 13.22 4.81
CA LEU A 137 -9.87 13.14 6.18
C LEU A 137 -8.73 13.18 7.18
N PHE A 138 -7.67 12.39 6.93
CA PHE A 138 -6.50 12.33 7.80
C PHE A 138 -5.66 13.60 7.74
N ASP A 139 -5.48 14.19 6.55
CA ASP A 139 -4.74 15.43 6.37
C ASP A 139 -5.38 16.59 7.16
N ASN A 140 -6.71 16.77 7.01
CA ASN A 140 -7.44 17.78 7.77
C ASN A 140 -7.38 17.54 9.28
N LEU A 141 -7.49 16.28 9.71
CA LEU A 141 -7.45 15.93 11.13
C LEU A 141 -6.06 16.19 11.73
N PHE A 142 -5.01 15.79 11.01
CA PHE A 142 -3.62 16.06 11.41
C PHE A 142 -3.35 17.55 11.51
N HIS A 143 -3.72 18.33 10.49
CA HIS A 143 -3.52 19.77 10.50
C HIS A 143 -4.28 20.45 11.64
N ASN A 144 -5.55 20.11 11.86
CA ASN A 144 -6.34 20.69 12.95
C ASN A 144 -5.72 20.42 14.33
N LEU A 145 -5.23 19.20 14.55
CA LEU A 145 -4.59 18.81 15.81
C LEU A 145 -3.22 19.47 15.97
N PHE A 146 -2.43 19.54 14.89
CA PHE A 146 -1.12 20.19 14.89
C PHE A 146 -1.23 21.69 15.19
N TYR A 147 -2.16 22.39 14.53
CA TYR A 147 -2.44 23.79 14.83
C TYR A 147 -3.00 23.98 16.25
N GLY A 148 -3.79 23.03 16.75
CA GLY A 148 -4.26 23.01 18.14
C GLY A 148 -3.09 22.93 19.13
N ALA A 149 -2.17 21.98 18.93
CA ALA A 149 -1.00 21.78 19.78
C ALA A 149 -0.07 23.01 19.76
N ILE A 150 0.22 23.59 18.58
CA ILE A 150 1.02 24.82 18.48
C ILE A 150 0.38 25.97 19.27
N LYS A 151 -0.94 26.10 19.21
CA LYS A 151 -1.66 27.15 19.93
C LYS A 151 -1.61 26.94 21.44
N GLU A 152 -1.66 25.70 21.89
CA GLU A 152 -1.54 25.33 23.31
C GLU A 152 -0.13 25.61 23.83
N GLU A 153 0.90 25.21 23.08
CA GLU A 153 2.31 25.48 23.41
C GLU A 153 2.59 26.99 23.45
N ALA A 154 2.11 27.75 22.48
CA ALA A 154 2.24 29.22 22.46
C ALA A 154 1.52 29.88 23.65
N TYR A 155 0.37 29.34 24.06
CA TYR A 155 -0.35 29.81 25.24
C TYR A 155 0.42 29.51 26.53
N LEU A 156 0.95 28.28 26.68
CA LEU A 156 1.77 27.90 27.83
C LEU A 156 3.01 28.79 27.94
N THR A 157 3.71 29.02 26.83
CA THR A 157 4.89 29.90 26.78
C THR A 157 4.55 31.32 27.25
N SER A 158 3.42 31.88 26.77
CA SER A 158 2.98 33.22 27.21
C SER A 158 2.64 33.28 28.71
N PHE A 159 2.13 32.19 29.26
CA PHE A 159 1.78 32.08 30.68
C PHE A 159 3.05 31.94 31.55
N GLU A 160 4.05 31.21 31.07
CA GLU A 160 5.37 31.09 31.70
C GLU A 160 6.10 32.44 31.75
N GLU A 161 6.07 33.21 30.66
CA GLU A 161 6.60 34.58 30.62
C GLU A 161 5.87 35.51 31.61
N GLU A 162 4.53 35.42 31.71
CA GLU A 162 3.75 36.25 32.64
C GLU A 162 4.02 35.90 34.11
N LEU A 163 4.16 34.61 34.43
CA LEU A 163 4.47 34.16 35.80
C LEU A 163 5.97 34.15 36.12
N ASN A 164 6.83 34.51 35.17
CA ASN A 164 8.30 34.49 35.32
C ASN A 164 8.81 33.11 35.78
N CYS A 165 8.17 32.05 35.27
CA CYS A 165 8.53 30.67 35.53
C CYS A 165 9.62 30.26 34.54
N VAL A 166 10.81 29.91 35.04
CA VAL A 166 11.84 29.25 34.22
C VAL A 166 11.50 27.77 34.17
N SER A 167 11.24 27.24 32.97
CA SER A 167 11.04 25.81 32.72
C SER A 167 12.26 25.02 33.22
N ASP A 168 12.03 23.87 33.83
CA ASP A 168 13.13 23.01 34.27
C ASP A 168 13.97 22.47 33.08
N GLU A 169 13.42 22.47 31.85
CA GLU A 169 14.17 22.11 30.63
C GLU A 169 15.26 23.14 30.27
N ASP A 170 15.06 24.42 30.58
CA ASP A 170 16.05 25.48 30.31
C ASP A 170 17.27 25.39 31.25
N LYS A 171 17.11 24.75 32.42
CA LYS A 171 18.20 24.57 33.38
C LYS A 171 19.19 23.48 32.98
N GLU A 172 18.83 22.57 32.09
CA GLU A 172 19.75 21.52 31.62
C GLU A 172 20.79 22.06 30.61
N GLY A 173 20.57 23.25 30.03
CA GLY A 173 21.49 23.90 29.09
C GLY A 173 22.60 24.74 29.70
N GLU A 174 22.42 25.27 30.93
CA GLU A 174 23.39 26.17 31.58
C GLU A 174 24.40 25.45 32.50
N GLY A 175 24.30 24.12 32.60
CA GLY A 175 25.15 23.27 33.45
C GLY A 175 26.38 22.65 32.76
N LYS A 176 26.85 23.18 31.63
CA LYS A 176 28.10 22.77 30.96
C LYS A 176 29.01 23.94 30.61
#